data_AF-A0A507E0L7-F1
#
_entry.id   AF-A0A507E0L7-F1
#
_cell.length_a   1.000
_cell.length_b   1.000
_cell.length_c   1.000
_cell.angle_alpha   90.00
_cell.angle_beta   90.00
_cell.angle_gamma   90.00
#
_symmetry.space_group_name_H-M   'P 1'
#
loop_
_entity.id
_entity.type
_entity.pdbx_description
1 polymer ?
#
loop_
_entity_poly.entity_id
_entity_poly.type
_entity_poly.pdbx_seq_one_letter_code
_entity_poly.pdbx_strand_id
1 'polypeptide(L)'
;MLGMYGGGYADDRYEVASSIGDAERDLHSEFGDENDTRWDDWEDEEGQQCECPFCHETVPSAAETFVHCRSEHGFDFKAVRKALALDFYGSIRLINYVRTVAKGANAASMETLMAEGRSAAWLKDDTYLQPVLDDDPLLYAFEDEDEEEVEAPVVGEVPASSAETDLRKRLAAAELRASLAEQRLDELTLAFMQYKDMVKEAFLDEPTQPGGKATVRLGESQKEASDEEPKEGDEEWHMDYYFGSYAETEIHESMLKDTVRTESYRDFAYHNKSYFKDKVVLDVGCGTGILSMFAARAGAKKVIAVDNSTIINKAKRIVKENGLEDIITFVQGKIEEVTLPVDSVDIIVSEWMGYFLLYEGMLDSVLTARDRWLAPDGIVAPSRSDILICAIQDEEWINEKYSFWGDVYGFKMNTMKHGFLNDGNVDFVDPRTIISTTATLKRIDIEDINVEELDFETPFRLEMKQDGRVNGLCGWFDIWFEGANEEGKVIEEVFFSTGPQAKGTHWKQTAFAFEEALEVSKGSVLEGTFKCYKAADNHRELTVDLDVTVMDPAGKQTGAIKRSYQVR
;
A
#
# COMPACT_ATOMS: atom_id res chain seq x y z
N MET A 1 -30.36 -40.19 -37.31
CA MET A 1 -29.31 -41.09 -37.86
C MET A 1 -28.47 -40.25 -38.81
N LEU A 2 -27.23 -39.92 -38.39
CA LEU A 2 -26.10 -39.33 -39.16
C LEU A 2 -26.35 -37.92 -39.77
N GLY A 3 -25.53 -36.88 -39.60
CA GLY A 3 -24.19 -36.72 -39.04
C GLY A 3 -23.37 -35.77 -39.94
N MET A 4 -22.62 -34.85 -39.31
CA MET A 4 -21.38 -34.16 -39.76
C MET A 4 -21.39 -32.65 -40.10
N TYR A 5 -20.92 -31.87 -39.11
CA TYR A 5 -19.71 -31.01 -39.05
C TYR A 5 -19.41 -29.83 -40.01
N GLY A 6 -18.97 -28.73 -39.37
CA GLY A 6 -18.17 -27.60 -39.87
C GLY A 6 -18.86 -26.25 -39.64
N GLY A 7 -18.42 -25.28 -38.84
CA GLY A 7 -17.08 -24.89 -38.38
C GLY A 7 -16.84 -23.43 -38.81
N GLY A 8 -16.73 -22.49 -37.87
CA GLY A 8 -16.35 -21.09 -38.14
C GLY A 8 -17.01 -20.07 -37.20
N TYR A 9 -16.41 -19.82 -36.05
CA TYR A 9 -16.67 -18.61 -35.25
C TYR A 9 -15.63 -17.55 -35.66
N ALA A 10 -16.12 -16.46 -36.25
CA ALA A 10 -15.36 -15.26 -36.53
C ALA A 10 -15.67 -14.22 -35.44
N ASP A 11 -14.58 -13.69 -34.91
CA ASP A 11 -14.42 -12.58 -33.98
C ASP A 11 -14.74 -11.26 -34.72
N ASP A 12 -15.64 -10.45 -34.18
CA ASP A 12 -16.01 -9.12 -34.70
C ASP A 12 -16.87 -8.40 -33.66
N ARG A 13 -16.30 -7.66 -32.69
CA ARG A 13 -16.92 -6.48 -32.05
C ARG A 13 -15.89 -5.51 -31.45
N TYR A 14 -15.35 -4.63 -32.29
CA TYR A 14 -14.96 -3.27 -31.91
C TYR A 14 -15.46 -2.35 -33.01
N GLU A 15 -16.46 -1.51 -32.74
CA GLU A 15 -16.54 -0.10 -33.18
C GLU A 15 -17.95 0.54 -33.03
N VAL A 16 -17.92 1.71 -32.40
CA VAL A 16 -18.71 2.95 -32.65
C VAL A 16 -20.18 3.00 -32.21
N ALA A 17 -20.45 3.90 -31.25
CA ALA A 17 -21.48 4.94 -31.42
C ALA A 17 -21.24 6.13 -30.47
N SER A 18 -20.71 7.21 -31.04
CA SER A 18 -20.75 8.56 -30.48
C SER A 18 -21.96 9.35 -31.03
N SER A 19 -22.41 10.32 -30.25
CA SER A 19 -23.30 11.44 -30.59
C SER A 19 -24.81 11.20 -30.57
N ILE A 20 -25.52 11.98 -29.73
CA ILE A 20 -26.53 12.98 -30.10
C ILE A 20 -26.71 13.90 -28.87
N GLY A 21 -26.70 15.21 -29.11
CA GLY A 21 -26.81 16.26 -28.09
C GLY A 21 -28.23 16.85 -27.93
N ASP A 22 -28.40 17.44 -26.75
CA ASP A 22 -29.03 18.72 -26.37
C ASP A 22 -30.48 19.13 -26.72
N ALA A 23 -31.03 19.83 -25.70
CA ALA A 23 -32.18 20.76 -25.64
C ALA A 23 -33.55 20.12 -25.31
N GLU A 24 -34.39 20.56 -24.36
CA GLU A 24 -34.64 21.85 -23.65
C GLU A 24 -35.25 21.52 -22.25
N ARG A 25 -34.79 22.07 -21.12
CA ARG A 25 -35.21 23.30 -20.38
C ARG A 25 -36.71 23.52 -20.06
N ASP A 26 -36.89 23.72 -18.74
CA ASP A 26 -37.87 24.55 -18.01
C ASP A 26 -39.24 23.97 -17.61
N LEU A 27 -39.38 23.71 -16.30
CA LEU A 27 -40.53 24.13 -15.46
C LEU A 27 -40.08 24.14 -13.98
N HIS A 28 -39.97 25.34 -13.41
CA HIS A 28 -39.70 25.62 -11.98
C HIS A 28 -40.99 26.04 -11.25
N SER A 29 -40.91 26.02 -9.91
CA SER A 29 -41.86 26.45 -8.86
C SER A 29 -42.83 25.36 -8.39
N GLU A 30 -43.06 25.09 -7.11
CA GLU A 30 -42.66 25.72 -5.83
C GLU A 30 -43.10 24.74 -4.71
N PHE A 31 -42.26 24.48 -3.71
CA PHE A 31 -42.60 24.29 -2.28
C PHE A 31 -41.30 23.98 -1.53
N GLY A 32 -40.86 24.95 -0.72
CA GLY A 32 -39.70 24.82 0.17
C GLY A 32 -40.09 24.37 1.57
N ASP A 33 -39.15 23.70 2.23
CA ASP A 33 -38.59 24.01 3.56
C ASP A 33 -37.39 23.07 3.75
N GLU A 34 -36.17 23.59 3.66
CA GLU A 34 -35.35 24.12 4.77
C GLU A 34 -34.50 23.02 5.44
N ASN A 35 -33.22 23.08 5.10
CA ASN A 35 -32.03 22.59 5.79
C ASN A 35 -31.28 21.42 5.12
N ASP A 36 -30.62 21.74 4.00
CA ASP A 36 -29.45 21.00 3.52
C ASP A 36 -28.48 22.03 2.92
N THR A 37 -27.61 22.59 3.77
CA THR A 37 -26.41 23.32 3.34
C THR A 37 -25.46 22.31 2.72
N ARG A 38 -25.68 22.15 1.42
CA ARG A 38 -24.85 21.47 0.43
C ARG A 38 -23.39 21.92 0.54
N TRP A 39 -22.51 20.93 0.65
CA TRP A 39 -21.05 21.03 0.63
C TRP A 39 -20.51 21.48 -0.74
N ASP A 40 -20.86 22.69 -1.20
CA ASP A 40 -20.38 23.23 -2.48
C ASP A 40 -19.92 24.71 -2.39
N ASP A 41 -19.77 25.31 -1.20
CA ASP A 41 -19.26 26.68 -1.00
C ASP A 41 -17.89 26.69 -0.28
N TRP A 42 -16.89 26.02 -0.86
CA TRP A 42 -15.50 26.43 -0.64
C TRP A 42 -15.19 27.51 -1.69
N GLU A 43 -15.60 28.74 -1.42
CA GLU A 43 -14.96 29.89 -2.05
C GLU A 43 -13.51 29.91 -1.54
N ASP A 44 -12.55 29.95 -2.47
CA ASP A 44 -11.14 30.20 -2.18
C ASP A 44 -11.03 31.54 -1.42
N GLU A 45 -10.98 31.50 -0.09
CA GLU A 45 -10.68 32.68 0.74
C GLU A 45 -9.21 33.07 0.52
N GLU A 46 -8.96 33.86 -0.52
CA GLU A 46 -7.76 34.69 -0.62
C GLU A 46 -7.67 35.60 0.62
N GLY A 47 -6.71 35.30 1.50
CA GLY A 47 -6.12 36.25 2.44
C GLY A 47 -6.69 36.26 3.86
N GLN A 48 -6.35 35.24 4.65
CA GLN A 48 -6.55 35.28 6.10
C GLN A 48 -5.59 36.30 6.73
N GLN A 49 -6.13 37.31 7.44
CA GLN A 49 -5.32 38.35 8.07
C GLN A 49 -4.35 37.77 9.11
N CYS A 50 -3.07 38.13 8.98
CA CYS A 50 -1.99 37.64 9.83
C CYS A 50 -1.40 38.77 10.67
N GLU A 51 -1.19 38.57 11.98
CA GLU A 51 -0.48 39.53 12.83
C GLU A 51 1.03 39.30 12.74
N CYS A 52 1.80 40.37 12.52
CA CYS A 52 3.27 40.30 12.52
C CYS A 52 3.81 39.74 13.86
N PRO A 53 4.80 38.83 13.85
CA PRO A 53 5.43 38.34 15.08
C PRO A 53 6.15 39.40 15.92
N PHE A 54 6.51 40.53 15.32
CA PHE A 54 7.36 41.57 15.95
C PHE A 54 6.60 42.83 16.35
N CYS A 55 5.46 43.12 15.72
CA CYS A 55 4.67 44.33 15.91
C CYS A 55 3.16 44.03 15.86
N HIS A 56 2.32 45.04 16.12
CA HIS A 56 0.86 44.87 16.10
C HIS A 56 0.22 45.16 14.73
N GLU A 57 1.02 45.23 13.66
CA GLU A 57 0.48 45.38 12.31
C GLU A 57 -0.10 44.04 11.83
N THR A 58 -1.33 44.12 11.33
CA THR A 58 -2.04 43.01 10.69
C THR A 58 -1.96 43.20 9.19
N VAL A 59 -1.54 42.14 8.51
CA VAL A 59 -1.27 42.12 7.08
C VAL A 59 -2.20 41.11 6.40
N PRO A 60 -2.64 41.36 5.15
CA PRO A 60 -3.66 40.54 4.48
C PRO A 60 -3.31 39.06 4.26
N SER A 61 -2.02 38.69 4.29
CA SER A 61 -1.59 37.31 4.06
C SER A 61 -0.30 36.96 4.81
N ALA A 62 -0.03 35.66 4.96
CA ALA A 62 1.22 35.15 5.54
C ALA A 62 2.45 35.55 4.70
N ALA A 63 2.33 35.46 3.36
CA ALA A 63 3.36 35.90 2.41
C ALA A 63 3.77 37.36 2.65
N GLU A 64 2.79 38.25 2.75
CA GLU A 64 3.01 39.66 3.02
C GLU A 64 3.56 39.89 4.43
N THR A 65 3.19 39.05 5.39
CA THR A 65 3.73 39.09 6.76
C THR A 65 5.22 38.80 6.79
N PHE A 66 5.71 37.80 6.04
CA PHE A 66 7.14 37.52 5.94
C PHE A 66 7.90 38.63 5.20
N VAL A 67 7.30 39.27 4.19
CA VAL A 67 7.88 40.45 3.52
C VAL A 67 8.00 41.62 4.50
N HIS A 68 6.95 41.90 5.27
CA HIS A 68 6.94 42.94 6.29
C HIS A 68 7.99 42.69 7.38
N CYS A 69 8.14 41.43 7.83
CA CYS A 69 9.20 41.05 8.77
C CYS A 69 10.59 41.34 8.23
N ARG A 70 10.81 41.12 6.93
CA ARG A 70 12.09 41.40 6.27
C ARG A 70 12.35 42.90 6.12
N SER A 71 11.35 43.69 5.71
CA SER A 71 11.53 45.12 5.42
C SER A 71 11.61 45.99 6.67
N GLU A 72 10.70 45.78 7.63
CA GLU A 72 10.56 46.65 8.81
C GLU A 72 11.36 46.14 10.01
N HIS A 73 11.56 44.83 10.09
CA HIS A 73 12.24 44.19 11.24
C HIS A 73 13.58 43.56 10.88
N GLY A 74 13.97 43.57 9.59
CA GLY A 74 15.22 42.96 9.12
C GLY A 74 15.26 41.44 9.32
N PHE A 75 14.12 40.80 9.52
CA PHE A 75 14.01 39.37 9.82
C PHE A 75 13.58 38.59 8.57
N ASP A 76 14.52 37.85 8.00
CA ASP A 76 14.26 36.96 6.87
C ASP A 76 13.96 35.55 7.37
N PHE A 77 12.68 35.27 7.60
CA PHE A 77 12.21 33.98 8.13
C PHE A 77 12.70 32.79 7.30
N LYS A 78 12.61 32.87 5.96
CA LYS A 78 13.05 31.79 5.05
C LYS A 78 14.56 31.54 5.15
N ALA A 79 15.35 32.61 5.21
CA ALA A 79 16.80 32.49 5.38
C ALA A 79 17.18 31.86 6.73
N VAL A 80 16.50 32.24 7.81
CA VAL A 80 16.74 31.69 9.16
C VAL A 80 16.32 30.22 9.26
N ARG A 81 15.14 29.87 8.74
CA ARG A 81 14.64 28.48 8.68
C ARG A 81 15.64 27.58 7.95
N LYS A 82 16.19 28.04 6.81
CA LYS A 82 17.20 27.33 6.04
C LYS A 82 18.55 27.24 6.78
N ALA A 83 19.02 28.33 7.38
CA ALA A 83 20.29 28.35 8.09
C ALA A 83 20.29 27.41 9.30
N LEU A 84 19.19 27.35 10.04
CA LEU A 84 19.02 26.47 11.19
C LEU A 84 18.55 25.06 10.82
N ALA A 85 18.14 24.83 9.56
CA ALA A 85 17.49 23.60 9.06
C ALA A 85 16.33 23.16 9.96
N LEU A 86 15.38 24.07 10.15
CA LEU A 86 14.20 23.81 10.95
C LEU A 86 13.18 23.00 10.15
N ASP A 87 12.66 21.96 10.79
CA ASP A 87 11.47 21.23 10.37
C ASP A 87 10.21 22.04 10.71
N PHE A 88 9.03 21.51 10.37
CA PHE A 88 7.73 22.16 10.63
C PHE A 88 7.59 22.62 12.08
N TYR A 89 7.88 21.73 13.03
CA TYR A 89 7.80 22.02 14.46
C TYR A 89 8.85 23.03 14.92
N GLY A 90 10.06 22.98 14.37
CA GLY A 90 11.09 24.00 14.60
C GLY A 90 10.68 25.38 14.11
N SER A 91 9.97 25.47 12.98
CA SER A 91 9.42 26.72 12.44
C SER A 91 8.32 27.31 13.33
N ILE A 92 7.42 26.47 13.84
CA ILE A 92 6.41 26.87 14.85
C ILE A 92 7.09 27.42 16.10
N ARG A 93 8.09 26.70 16.63
CA ARG A 93 8.85 27.14 17.80
C ARG A 93 9.51 28.49 17.55
N LEU A 94 10.07 28.73 16.37
CA LEU A 94 10.69 30.01 16.02
C LEU A 94 9.68 31.15 16.02
N ILE A 95 8.50 30.97 15.40
CA ILE A 95 7.46 32.01 15.34
C ILE A 95 6.95 32.34 16.74
N ASN A 96 6.61 31.33 17.54
CA ASN A 96 6.13 31.53 18.90
C ASN A 96 7.23 32.07 19.83
N TYR A 97 8.48 31.67 19.64
CA TYR A 97 9.63 32.23 20.36
C TYR A 97 9.78 33.73 20.09
N VAL A 98 9.71 34.13 18.81
CA VAL A 98 9.74 35.55 18.43
C VAL A 98 8.55 36.30 19.04
N ARG A 99 7.33 35.76 18.96
CA ARG A 99 6.14 36.40 19.55
C ARG A 99 6.19 36.55 21.07
N THR A 100 6.85 35.63 21.78
CA THR A 100 6.92 35.62 23.25
C THR A 100 8.09 36.43 23.79
N VAL A 101 9.27 36.31 23.17
CA VAL A 101 10.52 36.91 23.66
C VAL A 101 10.82 38.25 23.01
N ALA A 102 10.34 38.49 21.78
CA ALA A 102 10.70 39.64 20.96
C ALA A 102 9.56 40.64 20.70
N LYS A 103 8.45 40.60 21.45
CA LYS A 103 7.40 41.65 21.40
C LYS A 103 8.03 43.03 21.69
N GLY A 104 8.28 43.80 20.63
CA GLY A 104 8.93 45.11 20.69
C GLY A 104 10.47 45.12 20.74
N ALA A 105 11.16 44.03 20.41
CA ALA A 105 12.63 43.98 20.36
C ALA A 105 13.18 44.34 18.97
N ASN A 106 14.36 44.99 18.94
CA ASN A 106 15.06 45.40 17.73
C ASN A 106 16.03 44.32 17.23
N ALA A 107 16.52 44.46 15.99
CA ALA A 107 17.41 43.51 15.30
C ALA A 107 18.66 43.05 16.11
N ALA A 108 19.07 43.78 17.15
CA ALA A 108 20.17 43.41 18.05
C ALA A 108 19.89 42.16 18.91
N SER A 109 18.62 41.85 19.20
CA SER A 109 18.23 40.62 19.89
C SER A 109 18.37 39.38 18.99
N MET A 110 18.38 39.58 17.67
CA MET A 110 18.39 38.52 16.66
C MET A 110 19.81 38.01 16.33
N GLU A 111 20.84 38.86 16.41
CA GLU A 111 22.24 38.41 16.28
C GLU A 111 22.60 37.38 17.38
N THR A 112 22.02 37.52 18.57
CA THR A 112 22.21 36.57 19.67
C THR A 112 21.52 35.23 19.37
N LEU A 113 20.33 35.28 18.78
CA LEU A 113 19.52 34.13 18.36
C LEU A 113 20.21 33.31 17.26
N MET A 114 20.85 34.01 16.31
CA MET A 114 21.65 33.36 15.24
C MET A 114 23.02 32.87 15.74
N ALA A 115 23.60 33.50 16.77
CA ALA A 115 24.87 33.08 17.35
C ALA A 115 24.79 31.74 18.09
N GLU A 116 23.63 31.40 18.70
CA GLU A 116 23.40 30.11 19.36
C GLU A 116 23.15 28.96 18.38
N GLY A 117 22.80 29.26 17.13
CA GLY A 117 22.60 28.29 16.06
C GLY A 117 21.63 27.15 16.42
N ARG A 118 21.91 25.94 15.94
CA ARG A 118 21.09 24.73 16.23
C ARG A 118 21.15 24.24 17.69
N SER A 119 22.01 24.85 18.51
CA SER A 119 22.14 24.51 19.94
C SER A 119 21.27 25.36 20.85
N ALA A 120 20.48 26.29 20.29
CA ALA A 120 19.65 27.17 21.09
C ALA A 120 18.61 26.39 21.91
N ALA A 121 18.49 26.72 23.20
CA ALA A 121 17.65 25.95 24.12
C ALA A 121 16.16 26.00 23.76
N TRP A 122 15.71 27.12 23.17
CA TRP A 122 14.32 27.32 22.75
C TRP A 122 13.88 26.35 21.63
N LEU A 123 14.81 25.82 20.83
CA LEU A 123 14.50 24.83 19.79
C LEU A 123 14.02 23.49 20.37
N LYS A 124 14.28 23.23 21.65
CA LYS A 124 13.90 21.99 22.36
C LYS A 124 12.85 22.22 23.44
N ASP A 125 12.34 23.44 23.59
CA ASP A 125 11.34 23.78 24.59
C ASP A 125 9.94 23.67 23.98
N ASP A 126 9.17 22.69 24.45
CA ASP A 126 7.82 22.40 23.96
C ASP A 126 6.81 23.49 24.33
N THR A 127 7.17 24.42 25.23
CA THR A 127 6.35 25.61 25.52
C THR A 127 6.13 26.44 24.25
N TYR A 128 7.10 26.47 23.33
CA TYR A 128 6.98 27.21 22.06
C TYR A 128 6.24 26.45 20.95
N LEU A 129 5.79 25.22 21.21
CA LEU A 129 4.82 24.53 20.33
C LEU A 129 3.37 24.98 20.60
N GLN A 130 3.11 25.64 21.73
CA GLN A 130 1.79 26.17 22.02
C GLN A 130 1.58 27.50 21.29
N PRO A 131 0.49 27.65 20.51
CA PRO A 131 0.19 28.90 19.83
C PRO A 131 0.10 30.07 20.81
N VAL A 132 0.74 31.20 20.46
CA VAL A 132 0.69 32.43 21.25
C VAL A 132 -0.58 33.24 20.92
N LEU A 133 -1.10 33.08 19.71
CA LEU A 133 -2.36 33.64 19.24
C LEU A 133 -3.29 32.48 18.87
N ASP A 134 -4.57 32.63 19.18
CA ASP A 134 -5.60 31.67 18.75
C ASP A 134 -5.77 31.77 17.23
N ASP A 135 -5.85 30.62 16.56
CA ASP A 135 -6.02 30.49 15.10
C ASP A 135 -4.95 31.21 14.24
N ASP A 136 -3.69 31.27 14.70
CA ASP A 136 -2.58 31.96 14.00
C ASP A 136 -2.26 31.33 12.62
N PRO A 137 -2.59 32.00 11.50
CA PRO A 137 -2.38 31.43 10.18
C PRO A 137 -0.89 31.28 9.82
N LEU A 138 -0.02 32.04 10.49
CA LEU A 138 1.41 32.01 10.26
C LEU A 138 2.06 30.70 10.73
N LEU A 139 1.40 29.90 11.57
CA LEU A 139 1.96 28.64 12.10
C LEU A 139 1.90 27.47 11.11
N TYR A 140 1.20 27.63 9.98
CA TYR A 140 1.08 26.61 8.93
C TYR A 140 1.31 27.17 7.51
N ALA A 141 1.10 28.46 7.27
CA ALA A 141 1.21 29.08 5.94
C ALA A 141 2.63 29.15 5.34
N PHE A 142 3.65 28.57 6.00
CA PHE A 142 5.00 28.45 5.44
C PHE A 142 5.27 27.08 4.79
N GLU A 143 4.33 26.13 4.84
CA GLU A 143 4.42 24.86 4.12
C GLU A 143 4.15 25.04 2.62
N ASP A 144 3.14 25.84 2.25
CA ASP A 144 2.71 26.02 0.85
C ASP A 144 3.70 26.86 0.02
N GLU A 145 4.53 27.68 0.68
CA GLU A 145 5.46 28.61 0.01
C GLU A 145 6.85 28.03 -0.30
N ASP A 146 7.13 26.76 0.06
CA ASP A 146 8.35 26.08 -0.37
C ASP A 146 8.22 25.52 -1.82
N GLU A 147 7.04 25.63 -2.45
CA GLU A 147 6.75 25.15 -3.81
C GLU A 147 6.49 26.24 -4.88
N GLU A 148 6.41 27.53 -4.53
CA GLU A 148 6.16 28.61 -5.52
C GLU A 148 7.37 29.54 -5.73
N GLU A 149 8.06 29.39 -6.86
CA GLU A 149 8.84 30.48 -7.45
C GLU A 149 7.89 31.42 -8.21
N VAL A 150 7.67 32.61 -7.67
CA VAL A 150 6.85 33.67 -8.28
C VAL A 150 7.36 33.99 -9.69
N GLU A 151 6.52 33.76 -10.71
CA GLU A 151 6.80 34.19 -12.09
C GLU A 151 6.92 35.72 -12.17
N ALA A 152 8.08 36.22 -12.59
CA ALA A 152 8.22 37.62 -12.98
C ALA A 152 7.63 37.84 -14.38
N PRO A 153 6.97 38.97 -14.65
CA PRO A 153 6.25 39.17 -15.90
C PRO A 153 7.22 39.25 -17.08
N VAL A 154 6.99 38.41 -18.09
CA VAL A 154 7.75 38.39 -19.34
C VAL A 154 7.31 39.55 -20.22
N VAL A 155 8.21 40.51 -20.43
CA VAL A 155 8.17 41.38 -21.61
C VAL A 155 9.55 41.37 -22.27
N GLY A 156 9.64 40.73 -23.43
CA GLY A 156 10.76 40.84 -24.36
C GLY A 156 11.22 39.50 -24.92
N GLU A 157 11.12 39.34 -26.25
CA GLU A 157 11.62 38.20 -27.03
C GLU A 157 13.07 37.82 -26.63
N VAL A 158 13.30 36.56 -26.26
CA VAL A 158 14.65 36.04 -25.93
C VAL A 158 15.12 35.05 -27.01
N PRO A 159 16.38 35.10 -27.46
CA PRO A 159 16.87 34.26 -28.57
C PRO A 159 16.97 32.78 -28.18
N ALA A 160 16.84 31.90 -29.19
CA ALA A 160 16.78 30.45 -29.09
C ALA A 160 17.91 29.73 -28.29
N SER A 161 19.00 30.40 -27.91
CA SER A 161 20.07 29.81 -27.10
C SER A 161 19.78 29.75 -25.59
N SER A 162 18.81 30.51 -25.07
CA SER A 162 18.51 30.54 -23.62
C SER A 162 17.47 29.51 -23.19
N ALA A 163 16.55 29.12 -24.08
CA ALA A 163 15.52 28.12 -23.81
C ALA A 163 16.13 26.71 -23.63
N GLU A 164 17.16 26.37 -24.41
CA GLU A 164 17.88 25.10 -24.26
C GLU A 164 18.67 25.02 -22.95
N THR A 165 19.20 26.15 -22.47
CA THR A 165 19.89 26.22 -21.19
C THR A 165 18.93 26.15 -20.00
N ASP A 166 17.73 26.69 -20.13
CA ASP A 166 16.70 26.61 -19.08
C ASP A 166 16.11 25.20 -18.98
N LEU A 167 15.85 24.54 -20.12
CA LEU A 167 15.38 23.16 -20.15
C LEU A 167 16.39 22.19 -19.53
N ARG A 168 17.70 22.37 -19.79
CA ARG A 168 18.77 21.57 -19.18
C ARG A 168 18.86 21.74 -17.68
N LYS A 169 18.60 22.95 -17.16
CA LYS A 169 18.58 23.20 -15.71
C LYS A 169 17.38 22.53 -15.04
N ARG A 170 16.20 22.60 -15.67
CA ARG A 170 14.99 21.91 -15.18
C ARG A 170 15.15 20.40 -15.19
N LEU A 171 15.77 19.86 -16.24
CA LEU A 171 16.09 18.43 -16.34
C LEU A 171 17.06 18.00 -15.24
N ALA A 172 18.16 18.73 -15.04
CA ALA A 172 19.13 18.42 -13.98
C ALA A 172 18.51 18.53 -12.56
N ALA A 173 17.57 19.45 -12.34
CA ALA A 173 16.84 19.57 -11.09
C ALA A 173 15.84 18.42 -10.87
N ALA A 174 15.17 17.96 -11.94
CA ALA A 174 14.29 16.79 -11.88
C ALA A 174 15.08 15.49 -11.65
N GLU A 175 16.22 15.32 -12.32
CA GLU A 175 17.13 14.18 -12.12
C GLU A 175 17.66 14.14 -10.68
N LEU A 176 18.01 15.30 -10.10
CA LEU A 176 18.44 15.38 -8.71
C LEU A 176 17.32 15.02 -7.73
N ARG A 177 16.08 15.45 -7.99
CA ARG A 177 14.92 15.09 -7.16
C ARG A 177 14.59 13.60 -7.24
N ALA A 178 14.64 13.02 -8.43
CA ALA A 178 14.44 11.58 -8.63
C ALA A 178 15.52 10.78 -7.86
N SER A 179 16.78 11.17 -7.99
CA SER A 179 17.89 10.52 -7.27
C SER A 179 17.75 10.62 -5.74
N LEU A 180 17.29 11.76 -5.22
CA LEU A 180 17.02 11.93 -3.78
C LEU A 180 15.83 11.08 -3.30
N ALA A 181 14.79 10.93 -4.13
CA ALA A 181 13.64 10.08 -3.81
C ALA A 181 14.02 8.59 -3.81
N GLU A 182 14.82 8.15 -4.78
CA GLU A 182 15.39 6.79 -4.84
C GLU A 182 16.26 6.51 -3.60
N GLN A 183 17.15 7.42 -3.21
CA GLN A 183 17.95 7.28 -1.99
C GLN A 183 17.09 7.14 -0.73
N ARG A 184 15.99 7.91 -0.64
CA ARG A 184 15.06 7.83 0.51
C ARG A 184 14.30 6.50 0.53
N LEU A 185 13.94 5.99 -0.64
CA LEU A 185 13.28 4.69 -0.77
C LEU A 185 14.23 3.55 -0.39
N ASP A 186 15.50 3.63 -0.77
CA ASP A 186 16.54 2.69 -0.37
C ASP A 186 16.80 2.72 1.13
N GLU A 187 16.87 3.91 1.74
CA GLU A 187 17.01 4.07 3.19
C GLU A 187 15.82 3.45 3.95
N LEU A 188 14.59 3.70 3.49
CA LEU A 188 13.38 3.11 4.07
C LEU A 188 13.35 1.59 3.89
N THR A 189 13.75 1.10 2.72
CA THR A 189 13.81 -0.34 2.42
C THR A 189 14.86 -1.03 3.28
N LEU A 190 16.03 -0.41 3.47
CA LEU A 190 17.07 -0.93 4.34
C LEU A 190 16.64 -0.92 5.81
N ALA A 191 15.98 0.15 6.27
CA ALA A 191 15.42 0.21 7.62
C ALA A 191 14.36 -0.88 7.84
N PHE A 192 13.51 -1.13 6.84
CA PHE A 192 12.53 -2.21 6.86
C PHE A 192 13.19 -3.60 6.89
N MET A 193 14.24 -3.83 6.10
CA MET A 193 14.98 -5.10 6.11
C MET A 193 15.70 -5.32 7.45
N GLN A 194 16.35 -4.29 7.99
CA GLN A 194 16.99 -4.34 9.31
C GLN A 194 15.97 -4.60 10.42
N TYR A 195 14.78 -4.01 10.31
CA TYR A 195 13.68 -4.28 11.24
C TYR A 195 13.20 -5.74 11.12
N LYS A 196 12.98 -6.23 9.89
CA LYS A 196 12.58 -7.62 9.62
C LYS A 196 13.60 -8.62 10.18
N ASP A 197 14.89 -8.34 10.04
CA ASP A 197 15.96 -9.19 10.54
C ASP A 197 16.12 -9.09 12.07
N MET A 198 15.98 -7.89 12.65
CA MET A 198 15.98 -7.71 14.11
C MET A 198 14.79 -8.43 14.77
N VAL A 199 13.63 -8.40 14.12
CA VAL A 199 12.44 -9.16 14.55
C VAL A 199 12.64 -10.67 14.36
N LYS A 200 13.45 -11.12 13.40
CA LYS A 200 13.83 -12.54 13.32
C LYS A 200 14.82 -12.93 14.42
N GLU A 201 15.87 -12.14 14.66
CA GLU A 201 16.92 -12.47 15.62
C GLU A 201 16.45 -12.36 17.08
N ALA A 202 15.58 -11.41 17.41
CA ALA A 202 15.06 -11.26 18.77
C ALA A 202 14.16 -12.44 19.22
N PHE A 203 13.71 -13.28 18.29
CA PHE A 203 12.77 -14.37 18.55
C PHE A 203 13.29 -15.76 18.16
N LEU A 204 14.53 -15.89 17.65
CA LEU A 204 15.12 -17.17 17.21
C LEU A 204 16.20 -17.77 18.14
N ASP A 205 16.49 -17.16 19.30
CA ASP A 205 17.37 -17.78 20.30
C ASP A 205 16.57 -18.62 21.32
N GLU A 206 16.06 -19.79 20.90
CA GLU A 206 15.92 -20.93 21.80
C GLU A 206 17.09 -21.91 21.57
N PRO A 207 18.03 -22.05 22.52
CA PRO A 207 19.03 -23.10 22.44
C PRO A 207 18.40 -24.45 22.77
N THR A 208 18.50 -25.35 21.80
CA THR A 208 18.35 -26.81 21.98
C THR A 208 19.15 -27.33 23.19
N GLN A 209 18.49 -27.74 24.28
CA GLN A 209 18.58 -29.06 24.95
C GLN A 209 18.08 -29.08 26.42
N PRO A 210 17.62 -30.24 26.93
CA PRO A 210 16.76 -30.33 28.11
C PRO A 210 17.54 -30.40 29.43
N GLY A 211 17.09 -29.59 30.39
CA GLY A 211 17.40 -29.77 31.81
C GLY A 211 18.55 -28.92 32.35
N GLY A 212 18.22 -27.72 32.84
CA GLY A 212 19.13 -26.91 33.64
C GLY A 212 18.50 -25.61 34.08
N LYS A 213 18.06 -25.53 35.35
CA LYS A 213 17.56 -24.29 35.95
C LYS A 213 18.69 -23.24 36.00
N ALA A 214 18.51 -22.12 35.31
CA ALA A 214 19.30 -20.92 35.51
C ALA A 214 18.39 -19.74 35.84
N THR A 215 18.34 -19.40 37.13
CA THR A 215 17.72 -18.18 37.67
C THR A 215 18.57 -16.97 37.31
N VAL A 216 18.01 -16.01 36.58
CA VAL A 216 18.55 -14.64 36.52
C VAL A 216 18.01 -13.87 37.72
N ARG A 217 18.91 -13.56 38.66
CA ARG A 217 18.65 -12.69 39.81
C ARG A 217 18.78 -11.24 39.36
N LEU A 218 17.68 -10.50 39.37
CA LEU A 218 17.70 -9.04 39.47
C LEU A 218 17.38 -8.65 40.92
N GLY A 219 18.14 -7.68 41.42
CA GLY A 219 18.35 -7.39 42.83
C GLY A 219 17.11 -7.00 43.62
N GLU A 220 17.13 -7.42 44.89
CA GLU A 220 16.14 -7.15 45.91
C GLU A 220 16.09 -5.66 46.29
N SER A 221 14.87 -5.13 46.42
CA SER A 221 14.54 -4.16 47.47
C SER A 221 13.21 -4.57 48.13
N GLN A 222 13.28 -4.80 49.45
CA GLN A 222 12.19 -5.10 50.40
C GLN A 222 11.26 -3.88 50.53
N LYS A 223 9.98 -3.87 50.95
CA LYS A 223 8.97 -4.72 51.64
C LYS A 223 7.66 -3.89 51.50
N GLU A 224 6.42 -4.38 51.43
CA GLU A 224 5.60 -4.99 52.49
C GLU A 224 4.18 -5.30 51.95
N ALA A 225 3.46 -6.22 52.61
CA ALA A 225 2.13 -6.81 52.30
C ALA A 225 0.97 -5.78 52.27
N SER A 226 -0.25 -6.03 51.79
CA SER A 226 -1.09 -7.23 51.63
C SER A 226 -2.23 -6.94 50.62
N ASP A 227 -2.80 -7.97 49.98
CA ASP A 227 -4.24 -8.29 49.96
C ASP A 227 -4.54 -9.28 48.82
N GLU A 228 -5.29 -10.32 49.16
CA GLU A 228 -5.72 -11.42 48.32
C GLU A 228 -6.80 -10.97 47.32
N GLU A 229 -6.74 -11.44 46.07
CA GLU A 229 -7.90 -11.83 45.23
C GLU A 229 -7.44 -12.61 43.97
N PRO A 230 -8.34 -13.27 43.21
CA PRO A 230 -8.24 -14.69 42.88
C PRO A 230 -7.42 -15.03 41.62
N LYS A 231 -7.01 -16.31 41.56
CA LYS A 231 -6.35 -16.94 40.41
C LYS A 231 -7.31 -17.02 39.22
N GLU A 232 -7.11 -16.17 38.21
CA GLU A 232 -7.45 -16.52 36.83
C GLU A 232 -6.31 -17.37 36.26
N GLY A 233 -6.68 -18.42 35.53
CA GLY A 233 -5.73 -19.32 34.90
C GLY A 233 -5.01 -18.60 33.78
N ASP A 234 -3.69 -18.53 33.89
CA ASP A 234 -2.82 -18.20 32.77
C ASP A 234 -2.93 -19.34 31.73
N GLU A 235 -3.94 -19.26 30.86
CA GLU A 235 -3.88 -19.91 29.56
C GLU A 235 -2.91 -19.09 28.72
N GLU A 236 -1.68 -19.56 28.65
CA GLU A 236 -0.60 -19.03 27.82
C GLU A 236 -1.01 -19.17 26.34
N TRP A 237 -1.66 -18.13 25.79
CA TRP A 237 -1.98 -18.02 24.37
C TRP A 237 -0.67 -17.85 23.59
N HIS A 238 -0.08 -18.97 23.15
CA HIS A 238 0.94 -18.95 22.10
C HIS A 238 0.29 -18.42 20.82
N MET A 239 0.35 -17.10 20.61
CA MET A 239 -0.13 -16.46 19.40
C MET A 239 0.81 -16.85 18.25
N ASP A 240 0.29 -17.59 17.26
CA ASP A 240 1.04 -17.94 16.05
C ASP A 240 1.65 -16.67 15.44
N TYR A 241 2.94 -16.70 15.09
CA TYR A 241 3.72 -15.58 14.51
C TYR A 241 2.96 -14.80 13.43
N TYR A 242 2.22 -15.52 12.58
CA TYR A 242 1.32 -14.97 11.57
C TYR A 242 0.30 -13.98 12.17
N PHE A 243 -0.55 -14.44 13.09
CA PHE A 243 -1.60 -13.60 13.69
C PHE A 243 -1.04 -12.50 14.60
N GLY A 244 0.15 -12.74 15.19
CA GLY A 244 0.89 -11.74 15.95
C GLY A 244 1.24 -10.52 15.11
N SER A 245 1.67 -10.70 13.86
CA SER A 245 2.00 -9.60 12.96
C SER A 245 0.81 -8.68 12.67
N TYR A 246 -0.40 -9.23 12.48
CA TYR A 246 -1.62 -8.45 12.22
C TYR A 246 -2.17 -7.70 13.43
N ALA A 247 -1.58 -7.84 14.62
CA ALA A 247 -1.94 -6.99 15.77
C ALA A 247 -1.35 -5.57 15.66
N GLU A 248 -0.31 -5.39 14.83
CA GLU A 248 0.46 -4.16 14.73
C GLU A 248 -0.19 -3.12 13.80
N THR A 249 -0.13 -1.85 14.21
CA THR A 249 -0.81 -0.75 13.49
C THR A 249 -0.19 -0.49 12.11
N GLU A 250 1.13 -0.65 11.97
CA GLU A 250 1.87 -0.32 10.74
C GLU A 250 1.45 -1.17 9.54
N ILE A 251 1.16 -2.45 9.75
CA ILE A 251 0.68 -3.36 8.69
C ILE A 251 -0.69 -2.89 8.20
N HIS A 252 -1.60 -2.53 9.11
CA HIS A 252 -2.91 -1.98 8.74
C HIS A 252 -2.82 -0.62 8.06
N GLU A 253 -1.87 0.23 8.44
CA GLU A 253 -1.65 1.52 7.80
C GLU A 253 -1.22 1.36 6.34
N SER A 254 -0.25 0.48 6.06
CA SER A 254 0.20 0.17 4.69
C SER A 254 -0.97 -0.33 3.83
N MET A 255 -1.73 -1.28 4.38
CA MET A 255 -2.93 -1.85 3.76
C MET A 255 -4.00 -0.78 3.46
N LEU A 256 -4.29 0.13 4.39
CA LEU A 256 -5.29 1.18 4.22
C LEU A 256 -4.84 2.30 3.27
N LYS A 257 -3.54 2.59 3.20
CA LYS A 257 -2.95 3.55 2.24
C LYS A 257 -2.89 3.02 0.81
N ASP A 258 -3.00 1.70 0.62
CA ASP A 258 -3.20 1.11 -0.70
C ASP A 258 -4.61 1.46 -1.22
N THR A 259 -4.66 2.56 -1.97
CA THR A 259 -5.89 3.07 -2.59
C THR A 259 -6.46 2.10 -3.62
N VAL A 260 -5.63 1.46 -4.45
CA VAL A 260 -6.11 0.50 -5.46
C VAL A 260 -6.86 -0.64 -4.78
N ARG A 261 -6.26 -1.21 -3.73
CA ARG A 261 -6.90 -2.23 -2.91
C ARG A 261 -8.18 -1.71 -2.27
N THR A 262 -8.06 -0.69 -1.42
CA THR A 262 -9.14 -0.30 -0.50
C THR A 262 -10.33 0.31 -1.25
N GLU A 263 -10.06 1.09 -2.30
CA GLU A 263 -11.11 1.69 -3.13
C GLU A 263 -11.83 0.64 -3.99
N SER A 264 -11.14 -0.40 -4.49
CA SER A 264 -11.83 -1.47 -5.24
C SER A 264 -12.91 -2.17 -4.42
N TYR A 265 -12.63 -2.49 -3.15
CA TYR A 265 -13.64 -3.06 -2.25
C TYR A 265 -14.75 -2.05 -1.90
N ARG A 266 -14.40 -0.78 -1.68
CA ARG A 266 -15.38 0.30 -1.43
C ARG A 266 -16.32 0.44 -2.61
N ASP A 267 -15.77 0.54 -3.81
CA ASP A 267 -16.48 0.79 -5.05
C ASP A 267 -17.36 -0.40 -5.40
N PHE A 268 -16.88 -1.63 -5.17
CA PHE A 268 -17.73 -2.82 -5.26
C PHE A 268 -18.97 -2.69 -4.35
N ALA A 269 -18.79 -2.36 -3.07
CA ALA A 269 -19.91 -2.20 -2.14
C ALA A 269 -20.84 -1.03 -2.54
N TYR A 270 -20.27 0.09 -2.98
CA TYR A 270 -21.02 1.34 -3.20
C TYR A 270 -21.69 1.43 -4.57
N HIS A 271 -21.11 0.86 -5.61
CA HIS A 271 -21.77 0.71 -6.91
C HIS A 271 -22.91 -0.31 -6.80
N ASN A 272 -22.79 -1.27 -5.88
CA ASN A 272 -23.75 -2.35 -5.70
C ASN A 272 -24.62 -2.22 -4.44
N LYS A 273 -24.87 -1.00 -3.94
CA LYS A 273 -25.73 -0.77 -2.75
C LYS A 273 -27.09 -1.47 -2.81
N SER A 274 -27.70 -1.51 -3.99
CA SER A 274 -28.99 -2.20 -4.17
C SER A 274 -28.92 -3.71 -3.86
N TYR A 275 -27.74 -4.30 -4.04
CA TYR A 275 -27.48 -5.71 -3.74
C TYR A 275 -27.14 -5.92 -2.26
N PHE A 276 -26.36 -5.03 -1.65
CA PHE A 276 -26.04 -5.09 -0.22
C PHE A 276 -27.24 -4.80 0.68
N LYS A 277 -28.22 -4.03 0.20
CA LYS A 277 -29.37 -3.62 0.97
C LYS A 277 -30.12 -4.82 1.57
N ASP A 278 -30.36 -4.76 2.87
CA ASP A 278 -31.10 -5.76 3.65
C ASP A 278 -30.45 -7.17 3.72
N LYS A 279 -29.22 -7.33 3.20
CA LYS A 279 -28.46 -8.59 3.21
C LYS A 279 -27.63 -8.80 4.48
N VAL A 280 -27.29 -10.05 4.75
CA VAL A 280 -26.34 -10.46 5.80
C VAL A 280 -24.97 -10.69 5.15
N VAL A 281 -23.97 -9.95 5.63
CA VAL A 281 -22.59 -9.99 5.10
C VAL A 281 -21.65 -10.62 6.11
N LEU A 282 -20.74 -11.48 5.65
CA LEU A 282 -19.62 -12.01 6.42
C LEU A 282 -18.32 -11.38 5.92
N ASP A 283 -17.56 -10.77 6.82
CA ASP A 283 -16.22 -10.23 6.57
C ASP A 283 -15.19 -11.17 7.21
N VAL A 284 -14.46 -11.94 6.38
CA VAL A 284 -13.48 -12.94 6.83
C VAL A 284 -12.09 -12.32 6.87
N GLY A 285 -11.49 -12.24 8.06
CA GLY A 285 -10.24 -11.52 8.29
C GLY A 285 -10.46 -10.01 8.32
N CYS A 286 -11.42 -9.56 9.14
CA CYS A 286 -11.90 -8.18 9.06
C CYS A 286 -10.85 -7.12 9.43
N GLY A 287 -9.78 -7.49 10.14
CA GLY A 287 -8.73 -6.59 10.58
C GLY A 287 -9.28 -5.40 11.37
N THR A 288 -9.09 -4.20 10.84
CA THR A 288 -9.62 -2.94 11.41
C THR A 288 -11.13 -2.74 11.21
N GLY A 289 -11.79 -3.59 10.42
CA GLY A 289 -13.23 -3.54 10.13
C GLY A 289 -13.59 -2.61 8.96
N ILE A 290 -12.63 -2.19 8.14
CA ILE A 290 -12.89 -1.25 7.03
C ILE A 290 -13.89 -1.80 6.00
N LEU A 291 -13.76 -3.06 5.60
CA LEU A 291 -14.66 -3.70 4.64
C LEU A 291 -16.07 -3.88 5.24
N SER A 292 -16.12 -4.29 6.50
CA SER A 292 -17.36 -4.32 7.29
C SER A 292 -18.08 -2.97 7.32
N MET A 293 -17.35 -1.86 7.48
CA MET A 293 -17.94 -0.52 7.46
C MET A 293 -18.45 -0.12 6.07
N PHE A 294 -17.76 -0.50 4.98
CA PHE A 294 -18.27 -0.29 3.62
C PHE A 294 -19.56 -1.08 3.38
N ALA A 295 -19.62 -2.35 3.79
CA ALA A 295 -20.82 -3.17 3.67
C ALA A 295 -22.00 -2.59 4.47
N ALA A 296 -21.76 -2.15 5.71
CA ALA A 296 -22.78 -1.50 6.53
C ALA A 296 -23.30 -0.19 5.89
N ARG A 297 -22.40 0.68 5.41
CA ARG A 297 -22.78 1.91 4.69
C ARG A 297 -23.45 1.64 3.34
N ALA A 298 -23.21 0.48 2.74
CA ALA A 298 -23.88 0.06 1.52
C ALA A 298 -25.34 -0.40 1.76
N GLY A 299 -25.75 -0.56 3.02
CA GLY A 299 -27.12 -0.90 3.40
C GLY A 299 -27.31 -2.32 3.92
N ALA A 300 -26.22 -3.05 4.22
CA ALA A 300 -26.31 -4.37 4.82
C ALA A 300 -27.16 -4.35 6.10
N LYS A 301 -28.06 -5.32 6.24
CA LYS A 301 -28.90 -5.49 7.43
C LYS A 301 -28.06 -5.85 8.65
N LYS A 302 -27.04 -6.67 8.42
CA LYS A 302 -26.12 -7.15 9.46
C LYS A 302 -24.79 -7.50 8.80
N VAL A 303 -23.70 -7.13 9.46
CA VAL A 303 -22.35 -7.56 9.08
C VAL A 303 -21.78 -8.37 10.23
N ILE A 304 -21.22 -9.53 9.93
CA ILE A 304 -20.50 -10.38 10.88
C ILE A 304 -19.03 -10.30 10.51
N ALA A 305 -18.23 -9.72 11.39
CA ALA A 305 -16.81 -9.43 11.14
C ALA A 305 -15.96 -10.40 11.97
N VAL A 306 -15.24 -11.29 11.30
CA VAL A 306 -14.45 -12.35 11.96
C VAL A 306 -12.97 -12.06 11.80
N ASP A 307 -12.23 -12.07 12.91
CA ASP A 307 -10.77 -12.00 12.89
C ASP A 307 -10.20 -12.72 14.11
N ASN A 308 -9.07 -13.41 13.96
CA ASN A 308 -8.42 -14.09 15.07
C ASN A 308 -7.53 -13.16 15.90
N SER A 309 -6.97 -12.12 15.28
CA SER A 309 -6.04 -11.18 15.90
C SER A 309 -6.73 -10.27 16.92
N THR A 310 -5.95 -9.79 17.89
CA THR A 310 -6.39 -8.85 18.92
C THR A 310 -6.74 -7.46 18.36
N ILE A 311 -6.41 -7.19 17.08
CA ILE A 311 -6.83 -5.99 16.34
C ILE A 311 -8.34 -5.76 16.39
N ILE A 312 -9.13 -6.82 16.54
CA ILE A 312 -10.59 -6.76 16.66
C ILE A 312 -11.05 -5.84 17.79
N ASN A 313 -10.25 -5.68 18.84
CA ASN A 313 -10.54 -4.76 19.95
C ASN A 313 -10.45 -3.28 19.52
N LYS A 314 -9.52 -2.95 18.61
CA LYS A 314 -9.47 -1.62 17.97
C LYS A 314 -10.62 -1.48 16.98
N ALA A 315 -10.89 -2.50 16.16
CA ALA A 315 -11.98 -2.50 15.19
C ALA A 315 -13.36 -2.20 15.84
N LYS A 316 -13.65 -2.83 16.99
CA LYS A 316 -14.86 -2.55 17.79
C LYS A 316 -14.98 -1.08 18.20
N ARG A 317 -13.88 -0.43 18.56
CA ARG A 317 -13.87 1.00 18.93
C ARG A 317 -14.08 1.89 17.71
N ILE A 318 -13.40 1.59 16.61
CA ILE A 318 -13.53 2.30 15.32
C ILE A 318 -14.99 2.27 14.83
N VAL A 319 -15.60 1.08 14.84
CA VAL A 319 -17.01 0.91 14.43
C VAL A 319 -17.97 1.72 15.31
N LYS A 320 -17.73 1.74 16.62
CA LYS A 320 -18.52 2.52 17.57
C LYS A 320 -18.35 4.03 17.36
N GLU A 321 -17.13 4.50 17.09
CA GLU A 321 -16.87 5.91 16.75
C GLU A 321 -17.60 6.35 15.48
N ASN A 322 -17.88 5.40 14.58
CA ASN A 322 -18.61 5.63 13.34
C ASN A 322 -20.13 5.37 13.44
N GLY A 323 -20.66 5.01 14.62
CA GLY A 323 -22.09 4.77 14.84
C GLY A 323 -22.63 3.55 14.09
N LEU A 324 -21.80 2.52 13.86
CA LEU A 324 -22.15 1.31 13.10
C LEU A 324 -22.25 0.05 13.97
N GLU A 325 -22.13 0.18 15.30
CA GLU A 325 -22.11 -0.95 16.24
C GLU A 325 -23.42 -1.76 16.29
N ASP A 326 -24.54 -1.16 15.90
CA ASP A 326 -25.83 -1.85 15.84
C ASP A 326 -25.96 -2.77 14.61
N ILE A 327 -25.11 -2.56 13.59
CA ILE A 327 -25.12 -3.32 12.33
C ILE A 327 -23.99 -4.35 12.32
N ILE A 328 -22.80 -3.99 12.82
CA ILE A 328 -21.58 -4.80 12.74
C ILE A 328 -21.38 -5.58 14.03
N THR A 329 -21.39 -6.92 13.93
CA THR A 329 -21.11 -7.83 15.04
C THR A 329 -19.74 -8.48 14.85
N PHE A 330 -18.84 -8.27 15.81
CA PHE A 330 -17.50 -8.86 15.79
C PHE A 330 -17.46 -10.23 16.46
N VAL A 331 -16.76 -11.19 15.83
CA VAL A 331 -16.47 -12.52 16.38
C VAL A 331 -14.96 -12.73 16.35
N GLN A 332 -14.34 -12.89 17.52
CA GLN A 332 -12.90 -13.15 17.58
C GLN A 332 -12.64 -14.65 17.50
N GLY A 333 -11.79 -15.08 16.57
CA GLY A 333 -11.34 -16.47 16.42
C GLY A 333 -11.00 -16.85 14.98
N LYS A 334 -10.48 -18.06 14.81
CA LYS A 334 -10.22 -18.66 13.50
C LYS A 334 -11.55 -19.01 12.82
N ILE A 335 -11.71 -18.68 11.54
CA ILE A 335 -12.98 -18.88 10.82
C ILE A 335 -13.40 -20.36 10.79
N GLU A 336 -12.43 -21.27 10.85
CA GLU A 336 -12.60 -22.71 10.92
C GLU A 336 -13.24 -23.16 12.25
N GLU A 337 -13.02 -22.42 13.33
CA GLU A 337 -13.35 -22.81 14.71
C GLU A 337 -14.59 -22.09 15.26
N VAL A 338 -14.91 -20.91 14.72
CA VAL A 338 -16.04 -20.10 15.19
C VAL A 338 -17.40 -20.69 14.78
N THR A 339 -18.43 -20.27 15.52
CA THR A 339 -19.83 -20.46 15.15
C THR A 339 -20.46 -19.09 14.94
N LEU A 340 -21.09 -18.88 13.78
CA LEU A 340 -21.76 -17.62 13.49
C LEU A 340 -23.15 -17.59 14.14
N PRO A 341 -23.66 -16.41 14.52
CA PRO A 341 -25.01 -16.24 15.09
C PRO A 341 -26.13 -16.31 14.03
N VAL A 342 -25.87 -16.95 12.89
CA VAL A 342 -26.77 -17.11 11.73
C VAL A 342 -26.49 -18.46 11.06
N ASP A 343 -27.49 -19.02 10.40
CA ASP A 343 -27.35 -20.29 9.67
C ASP A 343 -26.64 -20.09 8.31
N SER A 344 -26.85 -18.94 7.65
CA SER A 344 -26.24 -18.60 6.37
C SER A 344 -26.05 -17.09 6.21
N VAL A 345 -25.23 -16.70 5.22
CA VAL A 345 -24.95 -15.32 4.81
C VAL A 345 -25.15 -15.17 3.29
N ASP A 346 -25.53 -13.97 2.87
CA ASP A 346 -25.79 -13.66 1.46
C ASP A 346 -24.51 -13.25 0.71
N ILE A 347 -23.56 -12.65 1.42
CA ILE A 347 -22.32 -12.11 0.85
C ILE A 347 -21.16 -12.47 1.77
N ILE A 348 -20.09 -13.02 1.21
CA ILE A 348 -18.80 -13.10 1.86
C ILE A 348 -17.89 -12.06 1.21
N VAL A 349 -17.35 -11.14 2.01
CA VAL A 349 -16.29 -10.22 1.61
C VAL A 349 -15.02 -10.62 2.34
N SER A 350 -13.89 -10.70 1.66
CA SER A 350 -12.62 -10.97 2.31
C SER A 350 -11.47 -10.44 1.48
N GLU A 351 -10.54 -9.77 2.14
CA GLU A 351 -9.23 -9.49 1.58
C GLU A 351 -8.26 -10.58 2.05
N TRP A 352 -8.08 -11.58 1.20
CA TRP A 352 -7.36 -12.81 1.49
C TRP A 352 -6.04 -12.94 0.73
N MET A 353 -5.73 -11.99 -0.14
CA MET A 353 -4.67 -12.16 -1.13
C MET A 353 -3.31 -11.93 -0.48
N GLY A 354 -2.43 -12.93 -0.58
CA GLY A 354 -1.02 -12.79 -0.19
C GLY A 354 -0.13 -12.36 -1.36
N TYR A 355 1.18 -12.26 -1.10
CA TYR A 355 2.17 -12.16 -2.18
C TYR A 355 2.04 -13.32 -3.17
N PHE A 356 2.22 -13.04 -4.46
CA PHE A 356 1.97 -14.01 -5.52
C PHE A 356 0.59 -14.70 -5.41
N LEU A 357 -0.42 -13.96 -4.91
CA LEU A 357 -1.81 -14.33 -4.63
C LEU A 357 -2.01 -15.34 -3.48
N LEU A 358 -1.30 -16.47 -3.51
CA LEU A 358 -1.58 -17.62 -2.64
C LEU A 358 -0.70 -17.70 -1.39
N TYR A 359 0.29 -16.82 -1.23
CA TYR A 359 1.11 -16.76 -0.01
C TYR A 359 0.21 -16.51 1.21
N GLU A 360 0.64 -16.97 2.38
CA GLU A 360 -0.10 -16.99 3.65
C GLU A 360 -1.26 -17.98 3.75
N GLY A 361 -1.78 -18.46 2.61
CA GLY A 361 -2.80 -19.51 2.55
C GLY A 361 -4.18 -19.11 3.05
N MET A 362 -4.49 -17.81 3.12
CA MET A 362 -5.76 -17.33 3.67
C MET A 362 -6.99 -17.68 2.80
N LEU A 363 -6.81 -17.99 1.52
CA LEU A 363 -7.89 -18.46 0.66
C LEU A 363 -8.56 -19.73 1.22
N ASP A 364 -7.83 -20.63 1.88
CA ASP A 364 -8.39 -21.83 2.55
C ASP A 364 -9.48 -21.47 3.57
N SER A 365 -9.24 -20.40 4.32
CA SER A 365 -10.17 -19.86 5.33
C SER A 365 -11.43 -19.29 4.67
N VAL A 366 -11.28 -18.61 3.53
CA VAL A 366 -12.41 -18.09 2.74
C VAL A 366 -13.24 -19.22 2.15
N LEU A 367 -12.61 -20.26 1.58
CA LEU A 367 -13.31 -21.44 1.04
C LEU A 367 -14.05 -22.19 2.16
N THR A 368 -13.45 -22.30 3.35
CA THR A 368 -14.12 -22.86 4.52
C THR A 368 -15.37 -22.05 4.90
N ALA A 369 -15.28 -20.72 4.84
CA ALA A 369 -16.42 -19.85 5.12
C ALA A 369 -17.54 -19.99 4.07
N ARG A 370 -17.15 -20.04 2.79
CA ARG A 370 -18.05 -20.27 1.66
C ARG A 370 -18.85 -21.55 1.85
N ASP A 371 -18.16 -22.67 2.07
CA ASP A 371 -18.78 -23.99 2.15
C ASP A 371 -19.68 -24.17 3.37
N ARG A 372 -19.41 -23.44 4.45
CA ARG A 372 -20.17 -23.54 5.70
C ARG A 372 -21.36 -22.60 5.77
N TRP A 373 -21.25 -21.39 5.24
CA TRP A 373 -22.21 -20.32 5.52
C TRP A 373 -22.75 -19.59 4.30
N LEU A 374 -22.16 -19.71 3.11
CA LEU A 374 -22.71 -19.01 1.95
C LEU A 374 -24.05 -19.63 1.55
N ALA A 375 -25.06 -18.79 1.37
CA ALA A 375 -26.34 -19.21 0.81
C ALA A 375 -26.18 -19.70 -0.64
N PRO A 376 -27.08 -20.55 -1.17
CA PRO A 376 -26.99 -21.06 -2.54
C PRO A 376 -26.97 -19.97 -3.64
N ASP A 377 -27.55 -18.81 -3.35
CA ASP A 377 -27.58 -17.61 -4.21
C ASP A 377 -26.62 -16.51 -3.75
N GLY A 378 -25.78 -16.82 -2.76
CA GLY A 378 -24.82 -15.89 -2.21
C GLY A 378 -23.60 -15.72 -3.12
N ILE A 379 -22.86 -14.63 -2.90
CA ILE A 379 -21.64 -14.34 -3.65
C ILE A 379 -20.42 -14.25 -2.73
N VAL A 380 -19.24 -14.50 -3.29
CA VAL A 380 -17.95 -14.19 -2.65
C VAL A 380 -17.33 -13.00 -3.37
N ALA A 381 -16.77 -12.06 -2.60
CA ALA A 381 -16.17 -10.84 -3.11
C ALA A 381 -14.74 -10.67 -2.55
N PRO A 382 -13.70 -10.65 -3.40
CA PRO A 382 -13.75 -10.83 -4.86
C PRO A 382 -14.24 -12.23 -5.26
N SER A 383 -14.68 -12.41 -6.51
CA SER A 383 -15.22 -13.70 -7.00
C SER A 383 -14.25 -14.44 -7.90
N ARG A 384 -13.34 -13.73 -8.56
CA ARG A 384 -12.34 -14.34 -9.45
C ARG A 384 -10.97 -13.70 -9.30
N SER A 385 -9.95 -14.52 -9.48
CA SER A 385 -8.56 -14.08 -9.59
C SER A 385 -7.79 -14.86 -10.64
N ASP A 386 -6.85 -14.20 -11.32
CA ASP A 386 -5.94 -14.83 -12.28
C ASP A 386 -4.49 -14.57 -11.82
N ILE A 387 -3.65 -15.61 -11.78
CA ILE A 387 -2.18 -15.50 -11.59
C ILE A 387 -1.54 -15.43 -12.97
N LEU A 388 -0.70 -14.43 -13.21
CA LEU A 388 -0.06 -14.16 -14.50
C LEU A 388 1.47 -14.14 -14.38
N ILE A 389 2.15 -14.36 -15.50
CA ILE A 389 3.61 -14.35 -15.59
C ILE A 389 4.11 -13.76 -16.91
N CYS A 390 5.27 -13.09 -16.86
CA CYS A 390 6.02 -12.62 -18.03
C CYS A 390 7.54 -12.76 -17.83
N ALA A 391 8.31 -12.59 -18.90
CA ALA A 391 9.77 -12.60 -18.87
C ALA A 391 10.32 -11.17 -18.79
N ILE A 392 11.31 -10.97 -17.92
CA ILE A 392 11.95 -9.67 -17.67
C ILE A 392 13.43 -9.70 -18.03
N GLN A 393 13.91 -8.58 -18.58
CA GLN A 393 15.32 -8.25 -18.73
C GLN A 393 15.64 -7.09 -17.81
N ASP A 394 16.26 -7.40 -16.69
CA ASP A 394 16.56 -6.44 -15.63
C ASP A 394 17.95 -6.72 -15.05
N GLU A 395 18.98 -6.27 -15.78
CA GLU A 395 20.36 -6.42 -15.33
C GLU A 395 20.68 -5.52 -14.13
N GLU A 396 20.00 -4.37 -14.01
CA GLU A 396 20.16 -3.43 -12.90
C GLU A 396 19.69 -4.06 -11.59
N TRP A 397 18.49 -4.62 -11.57
CA TRP A 397 17.96 -5.38 -10.43
C TRP A 397 18.90 -6.53 -10.00
N ILE A 398 19.39 -7.33 -10.96
CA ILE A 398 20.38 -8.38 -10.66
C ILE A 398 21.66 -7.78 -10.09
N ASN A 399 22.12 -6.64 -10.61
CA ASN A 399 23.36 -6.03 -10.16
C ASN A 399 23.24 -5.48 -8.75
N GLU A 400 22.15 -4.80 -8.43
CA GLU A 400 21.89 -4.20 -7.11
C GLU A 400 21.63 -5.25 -6.05
N LYS A 401 20.77 -6.23 -6.33
CA LYS A 401 20.32 -7.19 -5.31
C LYS A 401 21.24 -8.41 -5.19
N TYR A 402 21.93 -8.79 -6.26
CA TYR A 402 22.79 -9.98 -6.30
C TYR A 402 24.26 -9.65 -6.54
N SER A 403 24.62 -9.04 -7.67
CA SER A 403 26.03 -8.86 -8.07
C SER A 403 26.83 -7.98 -7.11
N PHE A 404 26.19 -6.97 -6.50
CA PHE A 404 26.75 -6.04 -5.52
C PHE A 404 27.56 -6.75 -4.43
N TRP A 405 27.02 -7.83 -3.88
CA TRP A 405 27.67 -8.63 -2.82
C TRP A 405 28.97 -9.32 -3.25
N GLY A 406 29.26 -9.37 -4.55
CA GLY A 406 30.52 -9.88 -5.08
C GLY A 406 31.71 -8.98 -4.74
N ASP A 407 31.51 -7.67 -4.64
CA ASP A 407 32.53 -6.67 -4.32
C ASP A 407 31.89 -5.43 -3.66
N VAL A 408 31.86 -5.46 -2.33
CA VAL A 408 31.36 -4.38 -1.49
C VAL A 408 32.57 -3.61 -0.97
N TYR A 409 32.92 -2.51 -1.63
CA TYR A 409 34.07 -1.66 -1.30
C TYR A 409 35.42 -2.40 -1.26
N GLY A 410 35.65 -3.37 -2.15
CA GLY A 410 36.85 -4.21 -2.20
C GLY A 410 36.73 -5.51 -1.41
N PHE A 411 35.62 -5.73 -0.70
CA PHE A 411 35.38 -6.92 0.12
C PHE A 411 34.37 -7.86 -0.54
N LYS A 412 34.69 -9.16 -0.58
CA LYS A 412 33.77 -10.19 -1.07
C LYS A 412 32.77 -10.56 0.02
N MET A 413 31.48 -10.30 -0.22
CA MET A 413 30.39 -10.61 0.71
C MET A 413 29.41 -11.63 0.11
N ASN A 414 29.90 -12.60 -0.68
CA ASN A 414 29.05 -13.56 -1.41
C ASN A 414 28.08 -14.37 -0.53
N THR A 415 28.32 -14.51 0.77
CA THR A 415 27.36 -15.16 1.69
C THR A 415 26.01 -14.44 1.74
N MET A 416 26.00 -13.12 1.53
CA MET A 416 24.79 -12.29 1.50
C MET A 416 23.93 -12.53 0.24
N LYS A 417 24.46 -13.23 -0.78
CA LYS A 417 23.70 -13.61 -1.97
C LYS A 417 22.71 -14.75 -1.72
N HIS A 418 22.79 -15.39 -0.56
CA HIS A 418 21.93 -16.50 -0.20
C HIS A 418 20.45 -16.06 -0.18
N GLY A 419 19.55 -16.91 -0.69
CA GLY A 419 18.11 -16.61 -0.78
C GLY A 419 17.72 -16.01 -2.13
N PHE A 420 18.40 -14.97 -2.60
CA PHE A 420 17.96 -14.21 -3.80
C PHE A 420 17.64 -15.08 -5.04
N LEU A 421 18.51 -16.03 -5.41
CA LEU A 421 18.28 -16.92 -6.57
C LEU A 421 17.33 -18.09 -6.28
N ASN A 422 16.98 -18.33 -5.02
CA ASN A 422 16.13 -19.45 -4.59
C ASN A 422 14.80 -18.98 -3.99
N ASP A 423 14.55 -17.67 -3.97
CA ASP A 423 13.37 -17.07 -3.37
C ASP A 423 12.58 -16.30 -4.44
N GLY A 424 11.27 -16.21 -4.27
CA GLY A 424 10.42 -15.27 -4.99
C GLY A 424 10.63 -13.88 -4.41
N ASN A 425 11.24 -12.99 -5.18
CA ASN A 425 11.61 -11.66 -4.70
C ASN A 425 10.43 -10.71 -4.88
N VAL A 426 9.87 -10.22 -3.78
CA VAL A 426 8.75 -9.28 -3.82
C VAL A 426 9.27 -7.85 -3.98
N ASP A 427 9.13 -7.29 -5.18
CA ASP A 427 9.48 -5.90 -5.45
C ASP A 427 8.68 -5.29 -6.59
N PHE A 428 8.78 -3.97 -6.77
CA PHE A 428 8.24 -3.31 -7.95
C PHE A 428 9.12 -3.66 -9.15
N VAL A 429 8.49 -4.17 -10.20
CA VAL A 429 9.15 -4.45 -11.47
C VAL A 429 8.84 -3.30 -12.43
N ASP A 430 9.88 -2.73 -13.02
CA ASP A 430 9.71 -1.68 -14.02
C ASP A 430 9.04 -2.28 -15.29
N PRO A 431 7.87 -1.77 -15.73
CA PRO A 431 7.19 -2.30 -16.91
C PRO A 431 8.03 -2.26 -18.20
N ARG A 432 9.09 -1.42 -18.25
CA ARG A 432 10.02 -1.33 -19.40
C ARG A 432 10.94 -2.54 -19.51
N THR A 433 11.14 -3.31 -18.43
CA THR A 433 11.99 -4.51 -18.42
C THR A 433 11.27 -5.72 -19.00
N ILE A 434 9.95 -5.66 -19.19
CA ILE A 434 9.15 -6.77 -19.74
C ILE A 434 9.47 -6.94 -21.23
N ILE A 435 9.99 -8.12 -21.60
CA ILE A 435 10.42 -8.41 -22.97
C ILE A 435 9.57 -9.46 -23.68
N SER A 436 8.48 -9.94 -23.05
CA SER A 436 7.63 -11.00 -23.61
C SER A 436 6.13 -10.66 -23.64
N THR A 437 5.35 -11.58 -24.23
CA THR A 437 3.92 -11.72 -23.93
C THR A 437 3.71 -12.17 -22.49
N THR A 438 2.46 -12.13 -22.03
CA THR A 438 2.03 -12.61 -20.72
C THR A 438 1.36 -13.97 -20.88
N ALA A 439 1.51 -14.86 -19.90
CA ALA A 439 0.74 -16.09 -19.79
C ALA A 439 -0.03 -16.13 -18.47
N THR A 440 -1.24 -16.68 -18.48
CA THR A 440 -2.01 -16.98 -17.27
C THR A 440 -1.59 -18.35 -16.74
N LEU A 441 -1.14 -18.42 -15.49
CA LEU A 441 -0.74 -19.64 -14.81
C LEU A 441 -1.91 -20.36 -14.16
N LYS A 442 -2.82 -19.62 -13.53
CA LYS A 442 -3.98 -20.19 -12.85
C LYS A 442 -5.10 -19.17 -12.84
N ARG A 443 -6.30 -19.61 -13.22
CA ARG A 443 -7.56 -18.91 -12.94
C ARG A 443 -8.20 -19.58 -11.75
N ILE A 444 -8.65 -18.77 -10.81
CA ILE A 444 -9.30 -19.18 -9.58
C ILE A 444 -10.69 -18.53 -9.58
N ASP A 445 -11.70 -19.36 -9.77
CA ASP A 445 -13.09 -19.00 -9.53
C ASP A 445 -13.43 -19.40 -8.09
N ILE A 446 -13.66 -18.41 -7.24
CA ILE A 446 -13.78 -18.63 -5.79
C ILE A 446 -15.10 -19.33 -5.45
N GLU A 447 -16.11 -19.27 -6.32
CA GLU A 447 -17.38 -19.95 -6.08
C GLU A 447 -17.25 -21.47 -6.21
N ASP A 448 -16.40 -21.95 -7.13
CA ASP A 448 -16.34 -23.37 -7.51
C ASP A 448 -15.07 -24.10 -7.05
N ILE A 449 -13.96 -23.40 -6.83
CA ILE A 449 -12.65 -24.05 -6.59
C ILE A 449 -12.57 -24.73 -5.22
N ASN A 450 -11.78 -25.80 -5.12
CA ASN A 450 -11.47 -26.48 -3.86
C ASN A 450 -10.01 -26.25 -3.43
N VAL A 451 -9.72 -26.45 -2.14
CA VAL A 451 -8.38 -26.22 -1.55
C VAL A 451 -7.29 -27.04 -2.24
N GLU A 452 -7.59 -28.27 -2.66
CA GLU A 452 -6.64 -29.16 -3.34
C GLU A 452 -6.24 -28.65 -4.72
N GLU A 453 -7.04 -27.78 -5.34
CA GLU A 453 -6.78 -27.20 -6.65
C GLU A 453 -5.91 -25.94 -6.59
N LEU A 454 -5.58 -25.46 -5.37
CA LEU A 454 -4.66 -24.36 -5.13
C LEU A 454 -3.19 -24.78 -5.26
N ASP A 455 -2.90 -26.07 -5.09
CA ASP A 455 -1.65 -26.67 -5.54
C ASP A 455 -1.81 -27.03 -7.03
N PHE A 456 -1.04 -26.39 -7.91
CA PHE A 456 -1.23 -26.52 -9.35
C PHE A 456 0.08 -26.69 -10.13
N GLU A 457 -0.05 -27.27 -11.32
CA GLU A 457 1.01 -27.40 -12.32
C GLU A 457 0.44 -27.00 -13.68
N THR A 458 1.00 -25.94 -14.28
CA THR A 458 0.51 -25.37 -15.54
C THR A 458 1.63 -25.23 -16.56
N PRO A 459 1.47 -25.73 -17.80
CA PRO A 459 2.37 -25.41 -18.88
C PRO A 459 2.16 -23.95 -19.31
N PHE A 460 3.25 -23.21 -19.53
CA PHE A 460 3.18 -21.82 -19.98
C PHE A 460 4.02 -21.60 -21.23
N ARG A 461 3.68 -20.53 -21.96
CA ARG A 461 4.37 -20.09 -23.18
C ARG A 461 4.46 -18.58 -23.24
N LEU A 462 5.67 -18.05 -23.34
CA LEU A 462 5.97 -16.62 -23.45
C LEU A 462 6.72 -16.35 -24.75
N GLU A 463 6.17 -15.49 -25.61
CA GLU A 463 6.82 -15.08 -26.86
C GLU A 463 7.61 -13.80 -26.65
N MET A 464 8.88 -13.80 -27.05
CA MET A 464 9.77 -12.66 -26.89
C MET A 464 9.45 -11.59 -27.93
N LYS A 465 9.19 -10.36 -27.46
CA LYS A 465 8.83 -9.20 -28.28
C LYS A 465 10.04 -8.49 -28.88
N GLN A 466 11.23 -8.72 -28.29
CA GLN A 466 12.49 -8.10 -28.69
C GLN A 466 13.68 -9.03 -28.42
N ASP A 467 14.84 -8.71 -29.01
CA ASP A 467 16.11 -9.34 -28.70
C ASP A 467 16.55 -8.94 -27.29
N GLY A 468 17.21 -9.84 -26.55
CA GLY A 468 17.58 -9.54 -25.18
C GLY A 468 18.10 -10.73 -24.38
N ARG A 469 18.20 -10.50 -23.07
CA ARG A 469 18.65 -11.47 -22.07
C ARG A 469 17.58 -11.58 -20.99
N VAL A 470 16.94 -12.74 -20.86
CA VAL A 470 15.94 -12.95 -19.80
C VAL A 470 16.67 -13.18 -18.48
N ASN A 471 16.54 -12.24 -17.54
CA ASN A 471 17.13 -12.33 -16.20
C ASN A 471 16.24 -13.09 -15.21
N GLY A 472 14.96 -13.25 -15.52
CA GLY A 472 14.01 -13.94 -14.66
C GLY A 472 12.59 -13.86 -15.21
N LEU A 473 11.65 -14.38 -14.41
CA LEU A 473 10.22 -14.22 -14.66
C LEU A 473 9.58 -13.34 -13.59
N CYS A 474 8.62 -12.52 -13.99
CA CYS A 474 7.83 -11.69 -13.09
C CYS A 474 6.40 -12.22 -13.04
N GLY A 475 5.92 -12.52 -11.83
CA GLY A 475 4.58 -13.00 -11.54
C GLY A 475 3.75 -11.97 -10.75
N TRP A 476 2.47 -11.87 -11.08
CA TRP A 476 1.50 -10.99 -10.40
C TRP A 476 0.11 -11.60 -10.49
N PHE A 477 -0.88 -10.92 -9.94
CA PHE A 477 -2.28 -11.34 -10.03
C PHE A 477 -3.25 -10.19 -10.34
N ASP A 478 -4.37 -10.59 -10.90
CA ASP A 478 -5.50 -9.74 -11.26
C ASP A 478 -6.74 -10.20 -10.50
N ILE A 479 -7.58 -9.26 -10.06
CA ILE A 479 -8.75 -9.50 -9.20
C ILE A 479 -10.00 -8.90 -9.81
N TRP A 480 -11.08 -9.69 -9.80
CA TRP A 480 -12.41 -9.30 -10.28
C TRP A 480 -13.46 -9.45 -9.18
N PHE A 481 -14.32 -8.44 -9.12
CA PHE A 481 -15.54 -8.42 -8.32
C PHE A 481 -16.73 -8.54 -9.27
N GLU A 482 -17.01 -9.76 -9.69
CA GLU A 482 -18.11 -10.11 -10.59
C GLU A 482 -19.20 -10.89 -9.84
N GLY A 483 -20.40 -10.94 -10.41
CA GLY A 483 -21.46 -11.83 -9.96
C GLY A 483 -22.81 -11.47 -10.57
N ALA A 484 -23.81 -12.29 -10.32
CA ALA A 484 -25.19 -12.04 -10.72
C ALA A 484 -26.14 -12.49 -9.62
N ASN A 485 -27.22 -11.73 -9.38
CA ASN A 485 -28.28 -12.19 -8.48
C ASN A 485 -29.23 -13.17 -9.18
N GLU A 486 -30.14 -13.83 -8.43
CA GLU A 486 -31.13 -14.79 -8.95
C GLU A 486 -32.03 -14.23 -10.09
N GLU A 487 -32.15 -12.90 -10.18
CA GLU A 487 -32.93 -12.19 -11.19
C GLU A 487 -32.12 -11.88 -12.47
N GLY A 488 -30.84 -12.28 -12.52
CA GLY A 488 -29.94 -12.02 -13.63
C GLY A 488 -29.42 -10.59 -13.69
N LYS A 489 -29.58 -9.80 -12.61
CA LYS A 489 -28.99 -8.46 -12.51
C LYS A 489 -27.50 -8.62 -12.23
N VAL A 490 -26.72 -8.31 -13.26
CA VAL A 490 -25.26 -8.28 -13.22
C VAL A 490 -24.81 -7.22 -12.22
N ILE A 491 -23.97 -7.63 -11.29
CA ILE A 491 -23.31 -6.75 -10.32
C ILE A 491 -22.34 -5.87 -11.13
N GLU A 492 -22.28 -4.57 -10.85
CA GLU A 492 -21.31 -3.71 -11.53
C GLU A 492 -19.91 -4.21 -11.20
N GLU A 493 -19.20 -4.63 -12.25
CA GLU A 493 -17.88 -5.23 -12.16
C GLU A 493 -16.86 -4.20 -11.67
N VAL A 494 -16.08 -4.60 -10.68
CA VAL A 494 -14.88 -3.87 -10.26
C VAL A 494 -13.67 -4.75 -10.52
N PHE A 495 -12.58 -4.14 -10.96
CA PHE A 495 -11.36 -4.83 -11.35
C PHE A 495 -10.14 -4.07 -10.86
N PHE A 496 -9.13 -4.80 -10.39
CA PHE A 496 -7.78 -4.25 -10.28
C PHE A 496 -6.70 -5.28 -10.62
N SER A 497 -5.53 -4.77 -10.98
CA SER A 497 -4.35 -5.56 -11.30
C SER A 497 -3.19 -5.15 -10.41
N THR A 498 -2.37 -6.13 -10.01
CA THR A 498 -1.07 -5.91 -9.36
C THR A 498 0.08 -5.96 -10.37
N GLY A 499 -0.22 -5.97 -11.68
CA GLY A 499 0.78 -6.09 -12.71
C GLY A 499 1.71 -4.87 -12.80
N PRO A 500 2.93 -5.03 -13.33
CA PRO A 500 3.90 -3.93 -13.48
C PRO A 500 3.40 -2.71 -14.26
N GLN A 501 2.37 -2.91 -15.10
CA GLN A 501 1.77 -1.88 -15.94
C GLN A 501 0.62 -1.12 -15.25
N ALA A 502 0.18 -1.59 -14.07
CA ALA A 502 -0.89 -0.98 -13.29
C ALA A 502 -0.33 0.00 -12.25
N LYS A 503 -1.22 0.71 -11.55
CA LYS A 503 -0.85 1.53 -10.39
C LYS A 503 -0.31 0.61 -9.29
N GLY A 504 0.82 1.00 -8.67
CA GLY A 504 1.47 0.20 -7.65
C GLY A 504 0.58 -0.10 -6.44
N THR A 505 0.59 -1.35 -6.01
CA THR A 505 -0.10 -1.88 -4.82
C THR A 505 0.93 -2.37 -3.81
N HIS A 506 0.53 -2.58 -2.55
CA HIS A 506 1.45 -3.06 -1.51
C HIS A 506 1.96 -4.49 -1.77
N TRP A 507 1.21 -5.31 -2.52
CA TRP A 507 1.65 -6.64 -2.97
C TRP A 507 2.84 -6.61 -3.93
N LYS A 508 3.02 -5.50 -4.66
CA LYS A 508 4.02 -5.37 -5.73
C LYS A 508 3.92 -6.55 -6.72
N GLN A 509 5.05 -7.09 -7.17
CA GLN A 509 5.13 -8.31 -7.98
C GLN A 509 6.13 -9.29 -7.36
N THR A 510 6.09 -10.54 -7.78
CA THR A 510 7.04 -11.58 -7.34
C THR A 510 7.94 -11.99 -8.50
N ALA A 511 9.23 -11.68 -8.40
CA ALA A 511 10.25 -11.96 -9.41
C ALA A 511 11.09 -13.20 -9.08
N PHE A 512 11.21 -14.10 -10.04
CA PHE A 512 11.98 -15.35 -9.97
C PHE A 512 13.28 -15.19 -10.78
N ALA A 513 14.38 -14.89 -10.09
CA ALA A 513 15.67 -14.63 -10.73
C ALA A 513 16.28 -15.91 -11.33
N PHE A 514 16.92 -15.77 -12.49
CA PHE A 514 17.74 -16.81 -13.09
C PHE A 514 19.20 -16.65 -12.66
N GLU A 515 19.88 -17.76 -12.42
CA GLU A 515 21.31 -17.75 -12.08
C GLU A 515 22.17 -17.28 -13.26
N GLU A 516 21.81 -17.71 -14.47
CA GLU A 516 22.38 -17.23 -15.71
C GLU A 516 21.26 -16.74 -16.61
N ALA A 517 21.42 -15.54 -17.17
CA ALA A 517 20.43 -14.97 -18.06
C ALA A 517 20.35 -15.77 -19.37
N LEU A 518 19.13 -15.96 -19.88
CA LEU A 518 18.88 -16.69 -21.13
C LEU A 518 18.91 -15.73 -22.32
N GLU A 519 19.83 -15.97 -23.26
CA GLU A 519 19.90 -15.22 -24.52
C GLU A 519 18.70 -15.54 -25.41
N VAL A 520 17.99 -14.50 -25.84
CA VAL A 520 16.79 -14.62 -26.67
C VAL A 520 16.81 -13.64 -27.85
N SER A 521 16.13 -14.02 -28.91
CA SER A 521 15.84 -13.12 -30.05
C SER A 521 14.35 -12.84 -30.11
N LYS A 522 13.96 -11.77 -30.79
CA LYS A 522 12.57 -11.48 -31.11
C LYS A 522 11.95 -12.68 -31.83
N GLY A 523 10.79 -13.13 -31.35
CA GLY A 523 10.11 -14.33 -31.84
C GLY A 523 10.61 -15.64 -31.25
N SER A 524 11.66 -15.63 -30.41
CA SER A 524 11.97 -16.76 -29.54
C SER A 524 10.80 -17.02 -28.58
N VAL A 525 10.69 -18.26 -28.12
CA VAL A 525 9.63 -18.70 -27.22
C VAL A 525 10.27 -19.31 -25.98
N LEU A 526 9.90 -18.81 -24.81
CA LEU A 526 10.10 -19.51 -23.55
C LEU A 526 8.87 -20.38 -23.31
N GLU A 527 9.06 -21.69 -23.25
CA GLU A 527 7.99 -22.64 -22.94
C GLU A 527 8.45 -23.60 -21.84
N GLY A 528 7.50 -24.06 -21.03
CA GLY A 528 7.86 -24.79 -19.82
C GLY A 528 6.68 -25.11 -18.93
N THR A 529 6.99 -25.54 -17.71
CA THR A 529 6.02 -25.86 -16.69
C THR A 529 6.28 -25.02 -15.44
N PHE A 530 5.21 -24.47 -14.89
CA PHE A 530 5.20 -23.77 -13.62
C PHE A 530 4.37 -24.58 -12.63
N LYS A 531 4.98 -25.03 -11.55
CA LYS A 531 4.31 -25.76 -10.48
C LYS A 531 4.38 -24.95 -9.19
N CYS A 532 3.23 -24.69 -8.58
CA CYS A 532 3.10 -23.94 -7.33
C CYS A 532 2.35 -24.80 -6.32
N TYR A 533 2.88 -24.93 -5.11
CA TYR A 533 2.26 -25.71 -4.05
C TYR A 533 2.70 -25.24 -2.67
N LYS A 534 1.89 -25.50 -1.65
CA LYS A 534 2.21 -25.17 -0.27
C LYS A 534 3.44 -25.92 0.22
N ALA A 535 4.31 -25.26 0.97
CA ALA A 535 5.49 -25.92 1.54
C ALA A 535 5.07 -27.00 2.56
N ALA A 536 5.80 -28.12 2.58
CA ALA A 536 5.43 -29.30 3.38
C ALA A 536 5.56 -29.07 4.90
N ASP A 537 6.45 -28.17 5.29
CA ASP A 537 6.74 -27.77 6.68
C ASP A 537 5.93 -26.56 7.12
N ASN A 538 5.59 -25.64 6.20
CA ASN A 538 4.75 -24.48 6.47
C ASN A 538 3.72 -24.25 5.36
N HIS A 539 2.46 -24.58 5.63
CA HIS A 539 1.36 -24.44 4.65
C HIS A 539 1.05 -22.99 4.25
N ARG A 540 1.65 -21.99 4.92
CA ARG A 540 1.56 -20.57 4.59
C ARG A 540 2.63 -20.11 3.59
N GLU A 541 3.69 -20.88 3.42
CA GLU A 541 4.73 -20.63 2.42
C GLU A 541 4.43 -21.39 1.14
N LEU A 542 4.94 -20.89 0.01
CA LEU A 542 4.82 -21.55 -1.28
C LEU A 542 6.17 -22.04 -1.77
N THR A 543 6.17 -23.22 -2.37
CA THR A 543 7.24 -23.71 -3.23
C THR A 543 6.83 -23.60 -4.69
N VAL A 544 7.72 -23.05 -5.51
CA VAL A 544 7.55 -22.94 -6.95
C VAL A 544 8.62 -23.76 -7.65
N ASP A 545 8.24 -24.81 -8.37
CA ASP A 545 9.15 -25.50 -9.29
C ASP A 545 8.94 -24.96 -10.70
N LEU A 546 10.03 -24.47 -11.30
CA LEU A 546 10.06 -23.88 -12.62
C LEU A 546 10.94 -24.72 -13.55
N ASP A 547 10.40 -25.12 -14.69
CA ASP A 547 11.11 -25.75 -15.79
C ASP A 547 10.87 -24.91 -17.04
N VAL A 548 11.93 -24.38 -17.66
CA VAL A 548 11.88 -23.46 -18.80
C VAL A 548 12.82 -23.94 -19.88
N THR A 549 12.36 -23.92 -21.12
CA THR A 549 13.15 -24.14 -22.31
C THR A 549 13.01 -22.95 -23.26
N VAL A 550 14.11 -22.53 -23.86
CA VAL A 550 14.12 -21.49 -24.90
C VAL A 550 14.17 -22.14 -26.27
N MET A 551 13.18 -21.81 -27.09
CA MET A 551 13.11 -22.19 -28.50
C MET A 551 13.39 -20.95 -29.35
N ASP A 552 14.37 -21.03 -30.24
CA ASP A 552 14.62 -19.98 -31.22
C ASP A 552 13.48 -19.89 -32.27
N PRO A 553 13.43 -18.84 -33.10
CA PRO A 553 12.41 -18.72 -34.15
C PRO A 553 12.39 -19.87 -35.17
N ALA A 554 13.46 -20.67 -35.26
CA ALA A 554 13.54 -21.85 -36.12
C ALA A 554 13.06 -23.13 -35.41
N GLY A 555 12.61 -23.04 -34.16
CA GLY A 555 12.15 -24.16 -33.34
C GLY A 555 13.28 -25.01 -32.77
N LYS A 556 14.50 -24.49 -32.67
CA LYS A 556 15.62 -25.17 -32.04
C LYS A 556 15.78 -24.70 -30.60
N GLN A 557 15.98 -25.65 -29.69
CA GLN A 557 16.32 -25.36 -28.31
C GLN A 557 17.70 -24.69 -28.20
N THR A 558 17.77 -23.52 -27.54
CA THR A 558 18.99 -22.74 -27.33
C THR A 558 19.38 -22.59 -25.86
N GLY A 559 18.44 -22.78 -24.93
CA GLY A 559 18.67 -22.67 -23.49
C GLY A 559 17.63 -23.44 -22.69
N ALA A 560 17.94 -23.72 -21.43
CA ALA A 560 16.99 -24.29 -20.47
C ALA A 560 17.37 -23.95 -19.04
N ILE A 561 16.37 -23.83 -18.17
CA ILE A 561 16.51 -23.62 -16.72
C ILE A 561 15.56 -24.57 -16.01
N LYS A 562 16.03 -25.21 -14.96
CA LYS A 562 15.19 -25.95 -14.02
C LYS A 562 15.56 -25.56 -12.60
N ARG A 563 14.62 -25.00 -11.84
CA ARG A 563 14.90 -24.44 -10.52
C ARG A 563 13.67 -24.47 -9.63
N SER A 564 13.90 -24.51 -8.32
CA SER A 564 12.86 -24.37 -7.30
C SER A 564 13.07 -23.07 -6.54
N TYR A 565 11.97 -22.36 -6.28
CA TYR A 565 11.92 -21.11 -5.52
C TYR A 565 11.03 -21.24 -4.29
N GLN A 566 11.25 -20.37 -3.31
CA GLN A 566 10.45 -20.26 -2.10
C GLN A 566 9.81 -18.87 -2.03
N VAL A 567 8.49 -18.80 -1.83
CA VAL A 567 7.79 -17.53 -1.57
C VAL A 567 7.47 -17.49 -0.08
N ARG A 568 8.12 -16.56 0.63
CA ARG A 568 8.21 -16.53 2.10
C ARG A 568 8.10 -15.15 2.72
#